data_AF-D5CRV7-F1
#
_entry.id   AF-D5CRV7-F1
#
_cell.length_a   1.000
_cell.length_b   1.000
_cell.length_c   1.000
_cell.angle_alpha   90.00
_cell.angle_beta   90.00
_cell.angle_gamma   90.00
#
_symmetry.space_group_name_H-M   'P 1'
#
loop_
_entity.id
_entity.type
_entity.pdbx_description
1 polymer ?
#
loop_
_entity_poly.entity_id
_entity_poly.type
_entity_poly.pdbx_seq_one_letter_code
_entity_poly.pdbx_strand_id
1 'polypeptide(L)'
;MVKKVVAVLLIVVLGGTWLYLDYMNKQAILAAEQLHREMEQARAQALARAKAAAEAKAKFEELALAELNACKATAEKAKEDFLTQNQKPVRRKPGQFTIPQAIQDEAAKTLEAANAACQATYDTRLKNGS
;
A
#
# COMPACT_ATOMS: atom_id res chain seq x y z
N MET A 1 57.59 32.54 -48.88
CA MET A 1 56.20 32.02 -48.90
C MET A 1 55.91 31.07 -47.75
N VAL A 2 56.79 30.10 -47.45
CA VAL A 2 56.59 29.06 -46.42
C VAL A 2 56.17 29.60 -45.04
N LYS A 3 56.81 30.66 -44.51
CA LYS A 3 56.46 31.25 -43.20
C LYS A 3 55.01 31.78 -43.12
N LYS A 4 54.45 32.30 -44.23
CA LYS A 4 53.06 32.79 -44.25
C LYS A 4 52.05 31.64 -44.26
N VAL A 5 52.37 30.54 -44.95
CA VAL A 5 51.54 29.33 -44.97
C VAL A 5 51.50 28.67 -43.59
N VAL A 6 52.65 28.57 -42.92
CA VAL A 6 52.73 28.01 -41.56
C VAL A 6 51.96 28.87 -40.55
N ALA A 7 52.03 30.21 -40.66
CA ALA A 7 51.27 31.11 -39.78
C ALA A 7 49.75 30.96 -39.96
N VAL A 8 49.26 30.84 -41.20
CA VAL A 8 47.83 30.62 -41.47
C VAL A 8 47.37 29.26 -40.95
N LEU A 9 48.17 28.20 -41.11
CA LEU A 9 47.85 26.89 -40.55
C LEU A 9 47.73 26.92 -39.03
N LEU A 10 48.64 27.61 -38.33
CA LEU A 10 48.56 27.74 -36.87
C LEU A 10 47.30 28.48 -36.41
N ILE A 11 46.86 29.51 -37.14
CA ILE A 11 45.63 30.24 -36.84
C ILE A 11 44.40 29.36 -37.04
N VAL A 12 44.36 28.57 -38.13
CA VAL A 12 43.26 27.65 -38.42
C VAL A 12 43.18 26.54 -37.36
N VAL A 13 44.33 26.00 -36.93
CA VAL A 13 44.37 24.97 -35.88
C VAL A 13 43.89 25.55 -34.55
N LEU A 14 44.40 26.71 -34.12
CA LEU A 14 43.99 27.34 -32.86
C LEU A 14 42.51 27.72 -32.86
N GLY A 15 42.01 28.32 -33.94
CA GLY A 15 40.60 28.67 -34.09
C GLY A 15 39.69 27.44 -34.16
N GLY A 16 40.12 26.40 -34.87
CA GLY A 16 39.42 25.11 -34.97
C GLY A 16 39.34 24.38 -33.62
N THR A 17 40.42 24.37 -32.84
CA THR A 17 40.41 23.79 -31.49
C THR A 17 39.47 24.52 -30.55
N TRP A 18 39.40 25.85 -30.62
CA TRP A 18 38.49 26.61 -29.76
C TRP A 18 37.03 26.35 -30.14
N LEU A 19 36.69 26.40 -31.43
CA LEU A 19 35.33 26.10 -31.88
C LEU A 19 34.91 24.67 -31.54
N TYR A 20 35.83 23.70 -31.62
CA TYR A 20 35.57 22.32 -31.21
C TYR A 20 35.30 22.21 -29.71
N LEU A 21 36.11 22.87 -28.88
CA LEU A 21 35.91 22.92 -27.42
C LEU A 21 34.58 23.59 -27.04
N ASP A 22 34.23 24.71 -27.69
CA ASP A 22 32.95 25.40 -27.46
C ASP A 22 31.75 24.51 -27.84
N TYR A 23 31.85 23.81 -28.98
CA TYR A 23 30.82 22.88 -29.44
C TYR A 23 30.63 21.71 -28.45
N MET A 24 31.72 21.10 -28.00
CA MET A 24 31.68 20.00 -27.02
C MET A 24 31.11 20.47 -25.67
N ASN A 25 31.45 21.68 -25.23
CA ASN A 25 30.92 22.23 -23.98
C ASN A 25 29.40 22.48 -24.07
N LYS A 26 28.91 23.00 -25.20
CA LYS A 26 27.46 23.16 -25.44
C LYS A 26 26.73 21.83 -25.47
N GLN A 27 27.30 20.81 -26.10
CA GLN A 27 26.73 19.47 -26.07
C GLN A 27 26.66 18.89 -24.65
N ALA A 28 27.72 19.08 -23.85
CA ALA A 28 27.75 18.61 -22.46
C ALA A 28 26.67 19.30 -21.60
N ILE A 29 26.47 20.61 -21.77
CA ILE A 29 25.42 21.36 -21.06
C ILE A 29 24.03 20.87 -21.48
N LEU A 30 23.78 20.67 -22.77
CA LEU A 30 22.51 20.14 -23.26
C LEU A 30 22.24 18.73 -22.73
N ALA A 31 23.25 17.86 -22.71
CA ALA A 31 23.14 16.51 -22.17
C ALA A 31 22.88 16.53 -20.65
N ALA A 32 23.55 17.42 -19.92
CA ALA A 32 23.32 17.60 -18.48
C ALA A 32 21.90 18.10 -18.19
N GLU A 33 21.38 19.07 -18.95
CA GLU A 33 20.00 19.56 -18.82
C GLU A 33 18.97 18.47 -19.12
N GLN A 34 19.22 17.64 -20.15
CA GLN A 34 18.36 16.50 -20.47
C GLN A 34 18.34 15.48 -19.34
N LEU A 35 19.51 15.10 -18.82
CA LEU A 35 19.62 14.21 -17.66
C LEU A 35 18.92 14.76 -16.42
N HIS A 36 19.04 16.06 -16.15
CA HIS A 36 18.34 16.69 -15.04
C HIS A 36 16.82 16.59 -15.19
N ARG A 37 16.28 16.88 -16.38
CA ARG A 37 14.85 16.75 -16.66
C ARG A 37 14.37 15.30 -16.53
N GLU A 38 15.14 14.34 -17.03
CA GLU A 38 14.82 12.92 -16.90
C GLU A 38 14.83 12.46 -15.44
N MET A 39 15.80 12.91 -14.65
CA MET A 39 15.83 12.61 -13.21
C MET A 39 14.65 13.23 -12.47
N GLU A 40 14.27 14.46 -12.77
CA GLU A 40 13.10 15.11 -12.17
C GLU A 40 11.81 14.35 -12.50
N GLN A 41 11.64 13.94 -13.76
CA GLN A 41 10.50 13.13 -14.18
C GLN A 41 10.51 11.75 -13.51
N ALA A 42 11.66 11.07 -13.45
CA ALA A 42 11.80 9.78 -12.80
C ALA A 42 11.50 9.89 -11.29
N ARG A 43 11.96 10.95 -10.63
CA ARG A 43 11.67 11.22 -9.23
C ARG A 43 10.18 11.51 -9.00
N ALA A 44 9.56 12.30 -9.87
CA ALA A 44 8.12 12.56 -9.81
C ALA A 44 7.30 11.28 -9.99
N GLN A 45 7.67 10.43 -10.95
CA GLN A 45 7.03 9.13 -11.16
C GLN A 45 7.24 8.18 -9.98
N ALA A 46 8.44 8.13 -9.40
CA ALA A 46 8.73 7.32 -8.23
C ALA A 46 7.91 7.77 -7.01
N LEU A 47 7.81 9.09 -6.79
CA LEU A 47 6.97 9.66 -5.73
C LEU A 47 5.48 9.37 -5.97
N ALA A 48 5.00 9.47 -7.21
CA ALA A 48 3.62 9.14 -7.54
C ALA A 48 3.30 7.65 -7.30
N ARG A 49 4.20 6.74 -7.69
CA ARG A 49 4.06 5.30 -7.43
C ARG A 49 4.10 4.99 -5.94
N ALA A 50 5.00 5.63 -5.19
CA ALA A 50 5.08 5.45 -3.75
C ALA A 50 3.80 5.92 -3.04
N LYS A 51 3.24 7.07 -3.45
CA LYS A 51 1.95 7.56 -2.95
C LYS A 51 0.80 6.61 -3.28
N ALA A 52 0.71 6.16 -4.53
CA ALA A 52 -0.32 5.21 -4.96
C ALA A 52 -0.23 3.87 -4.18
N ALA A 53 0.98 3.37 -3.94
CA ALA A 53 1.20 2.18 -3.13
C ALA A 53 0.80 2.39 -1.66
N ALA A 54 1.13 3.54 -1.07
CA ALA A 54 0.74 3.87 0.30
C ALA A 54 -0.79 4.00 0.45
N GLU A 55 -1.46 4.66 -0.49
CA GLU A 55 -2.93 4.77 -0.51
C GLU A 55 -3.60 3.41 -0.70
N ALA A 56 -3.05 2.55 -1.56
CA ALA A 56 -3.56 1.19 -1.74
C ALA A 56 -3.42 0.36 -0.46
N LYS A 57 -2.28 0.47 0.24
CA LYS A 57 -2.06 -0.18 1.54
C LYS A 57 -3.04 0.31 2.60
N ALA A 58 -3.23 1.62 2.71
CA ALA A 58 -4.19 2.20 3.65
C ALA A 58 -5.62 1.69 3.39
N LYS A 59 -6.07 1.71 2.12
CA LYS A 59 -7.38 1.17 1.74
C LYS A 59 -7.52 -0.32 2.04
N PHE A 60 -6.45 -1.10 1.81
CA PHE A 60 -6.43 -2.52 2.11
C PHE A 60 -6.57 -2.78 3.62
N GLU A 61 -5.83 -2.05 4.44
CA GLU A 61 -5.90 -2.16 5.91
C GLU A 61 -7.28 -1.77 6.44
N GLU A 62 -7.87 -0.69 5.93
CA GLU A 62 -9.24 -0.27 6.27
C GLU A 62 -10.27 -1.34 5.91
N LEU A 63 -10.18 -1.92 4.70
CA LEU A 63 -11.07 -2.99 4.27
C LEU A 63 -10.90 -4.24 5.12
N ALA A 64 -9.67 -4.65 5.42
CA ALA A 64 -9.39 -5.81 6.25
C ALA A 64 -9.96 -5.63 7.68
N LEU A 65 -9.83 -4.44 8.26
CA LEU A 65 -10.42 -4.12 9.56
C LEU A 65 -11.95 -4.11 9.52
N ALA A 66 -12.54 -3.54 8.46
CA ALA A 66 -13.99 -3.55 8.28
C ALA A 66 -14.53 -4.98 8.17
N GLU A 67 -13.85 -5.86 7.44
CA GLU A 67 -14.22 -7.28 7.32
C GLU A 67 -14.07 -8.04 8.64
N LEU A 68 -13.02 -7.77 9.43
CA LEU A 68 -12.86 -8.36 10.77
C LEU A 68 -14.02 -7.96 11.67
N ASN A 69 -14.38 -6.67 11.69
CA ASN A 69 -15.48 -6.16 12.50
C ASN A 69 -16.83 -6.74 12.04
N ALA A 70 -17.05 -6.85 10.73
CA ALA A 70 -18.24 -7.49 10.19
C ALA A 70 -18.33 -8.98 10.59
N CYS A 71 -17.21 -9.71 10.53
CA CYS A 71 -17.15 -11.12 10.94
C CYS A 71 -17.48 -11.28 12.44
N LYS A 72 -16.89 -10.44 13.31
CA LYS A 72 -17.21 -10.44 14.75
C LYS A 72 -18.67 -10.08 15.03
N ALA A 73 -19.22 -9.09 14.35
CA ALA A 73 -20.62 -8.71 14.49
C ALA A 73 -21.57 -9.85 14.05
N THR A 74 -21.24 -10.58 12.97
CA THR A 74 -22.03 -11.76 12.58
C THR A 74 -21.94 -12.91 13.59
N ALA A 75 -20.77 -13.11 14.21
CA ALA A 75 -20.60 -14.12 15.26
C ALA A 75 -21.40 -13.76 16.52
N GLU A 76 -21.40 -12.49 16.93
CA GLU A 76 -22.21 -12.02 18.06
C GLU A 76 -23.70 -12.16 17.77
N LYS A 77 -24.14 -11.79 16.57
CA LYS A 77 -25.54 -11.97 16.17
C LYS A 77 -25.96 -13.44 16.18
N ALA A 78 -25.11 -14.34 15.67
CA ALA A 78 -25.37 -15.77 15.69
C ALA A 78 -25.47 -16.32 17.13
N LYS A 79 -24.66 -15.81 18.06
CA LYS A 79 -24.78 -16.12 19.49
C LYS A 79 -26.14 -15.67 20.03
N GLU A 80 -26.54 -14.43 19.80
CA GLU A 80 -27.82 -13.89 20.28
C GLU A 80 -29.02 -14.68 19.72
N ASP A 81 -28.99 -15.02 18.43
CA ASP A 81 -30.01 -15.85 17.79
C ASP A 81 -30.07 -17.25 18.43
N PHE A 82 -28.92 -17.88 18.67
CA PHE A 82 -28.84 -19.19 19.34
C PHE A 82 -29.37 -19.15 20.78
N LEU A 83 -29.02 -18.10 21.53
CA LEU A 83 -29.51 -17.89 22.90
C LEU A 83 -31.03 -17.68 22.92
N THR A 84 -31.56 -16.95 21.94
CA THR A 84 -33.00 -16.67 21.81
C THR A 84 -33.79 -17.93 21.46
N GLN A 85 -33.28 -18.77 20.56
CA GLN A 85 -33.92 -20.03 20.18
C GLN A 85 -33.93 -21.07 21.30
N ASN A 86 -32.95 -21.03 22.21
CA ASN A 86 -32.81 -21.99 23.30
C ASN A 86 -33.36 -21.50 24.65
N GLN A 87 -34.14 -20.42 24.65
CA GLN A 87 -34.83 -19.94 25.85
C GLN A 87 -35.82 -20.99 26.34
N LYS A 88 -35.73 -21.34 27.63
CA LYS A 88 -36.67 -22.28 28.27
C LYS A 88 -37.61 -21.53 29.21
N PRO A 89 -38.92 -21.84 29.20
CA PRO A 89 -39.85 -21.23 30.13
C PRO A 89 -39.51 -21.64 31.57
N VAL A 90 -39.61 -20.68 32.49
CA VAL A 90 -39.31 -20.92 33.91
C VAL A 90 -40.42 -21.74 34.55
N ARG A 91 -40.06 -22.87 35.14
CA ARG A 91 -41.01 -23.70 35.90
C ARG A 91 -41.61 -22.86 37.03
N ARG A 92 -42.93 -22.66 37.01
CA ARG A 92 -43.76 -21.91 37.98
C ARG A 92 -43.88 -20.40 37.80
N LYS A 93 -43.38 -19.79 36.71
CA LYS A 93 -43.64 -18.37 36.38
C LYS A 93 -44.06 -18.21 34.91
N PRO A 94 -45.37 -18.11 34.61
CA PRO A 94 -45.81 -17.86 33.24
C PRO A 94 -45.28 -16.51 32.75
N GLY A 95 -44.73 -16.48 31.53
CA GLY A 95 -44.17 -15.28 30.90
C GLY A 95 -42.68 -15.00 31.19
N GLN A 96 -42.01 -15.77 32.04
CA GLN A 96 -40.55 -15.68 32.23
C GLN A 96 -39.83 -16.80 31.49
N PHE A 97 -38.79 -16.43 30.73
CA PHE A 97 -37.89 -17.35 30.06
C PHE A 97 -36.48 -17.22 30.64
N THR A 98 -35.82 -18.35 30.86
CA THR A 98 -34.41 -18.40 31.29
C THR A 98 -33.60 -19.17 30.26
N ILE A 99 -32.37 -18.72 30.07
CA ILE A 99 -31.38 -19.46 29.28
C ILE A 99 -30.59 -20.34 30.26
N PRO A 100 -30.56 -21.67 30.06
CA PRO A 100 -29.74 -22.56 30.88
C PRO A 100 -28.25 -22.23 30.77
N GLN A 101 -27.51 -22.33 31.88
CA GLN A 101 -26.07 -22.02 31.92
C GLN A 101 -25.28 -22.81 30.87
N ALA A 102 -25.59 -24.10 30.68
CA ALA A 102 -24.96 -24.95 29.66
C ALA A 102 -25.07 -24.37 28.23
N ILE A 103 -26.20 -23.73 27.90
CA ILE A 103 -26.42 -23.08 26.60
C ILE A 103 -25.61 -21.78 26.51
N GLN A 104 -25.46 -21.04 27.61
CA GLN A 104 -24.61 -19.87 27.66
C GLN A 104 -23.12 -20.23 27.47
N ASP A 105 -22.68 -21.31 28.11
CA ASP A 105 -21.30 -21.80 28.01
C ASP A 105 -21.00 -22.34 26.60
N GLU A 106 -21.95 -23.05 25.99
CA GLU A 106 -21.83 -23.52 24.59
C GLU A 106 -21.79 -22.35 23.61
N ALA A 107 -22.65 -21.34 23.80
CA ALA A 107 -22.67 -20.13 22.98
C ALA A 107 -21.41 -19.26 23.18
N ALA A 108 -20.79 -19.28 24.37
CA ALA A 108 -19.53 -18.60 24.62
C ALA A 108 -18.37 -19.30 23.91
N LYS A 109 -18.29 -20.63 23.99
CA LYS A 109 -17.24 -21.41 23.30
C LYS A 109 -17.32 -21.26 21.78
N THR A 110 -18.53 -21.28 21.22
CA THR A 110 -18.71 -21.09 19.77
C THR A 110 -18.35 -19.67 19.35
N LEU A 111 -18.67 -18.65 20.15
CA LEU A 111 -18.23 -17.28 19.91
C LEU A 111 -16.71 -17.12 19.96
N GLU A 112 -16.04 -17.71 20.95
CA GLU A 112 -14.58 -17.68 21.05
C GLU A 112 -13.93 -18.33 19.83
N ALA A 113 -14.42 -19.50 19.41
CA ALA A 113 -13.92 -20.19 18.22
C ALA A 113 -14.17 -19.37 16.94
N ALA A 114 -15.36 -18.76 16.79
CA ALA A 114 -15.69 -17.90 15.66
C ALA A 114 -14.81 -16.64 15.62
N ASN A 115 -14.59 -15.99 16.75
CA ASN A 115 -13.71 -14.83 16.87
C ASN A 115 -12.26 -15.18 16.53
N ALA A 116 -11.77 -16.33 16.98
CA ALA A 116 -10.45 -16.83 16.62
C ALA A 116 -10.32 -17.10 15.11
N ALA A 117 -11.36 -17.65 14.48
CA ALA A 117 -11.38 -17.87 13.02
C ALA A 117 -11.43 -16.53 12.24
N CYS A 118 -12.22 -15.55 12.70
CA CYS A 118 -12.23 -14.20 12.12
C CYS A 118 -10.84 -13.54 12.23
N GLN A 119 -10.19 -13.66 13.39
CA GLN A 119 -8.84 -13.12 13.61
C GLN A 119 -7.80 -13.81 12.72
N ALA A 120 -7.82 -15.14 12.63
CA ALA A 120 -6.92 -15.89 11.77
C ALA A 120 -7.08 -15.54 10.29
N THR A 121 -8.32 -15.28 9.84
CA THR A 121 -8.60 -14.82 8.47
C THR A 121 -8.03 -13.43 8.21
N TYR A 122 -8.19 -12.51 9.16
CA TYR A 122 -7.59 -11.17 9.10
C TYR A 122 -6.06 -11.22 9.05
N ASP A 123 -5.43 -12.00 9.94
CA ASP A 123 -3.98 -12.15 9.98
C ASP A 123 -3.43 -12.78 8.70
N THR A 124 -4.17 -13.72 8.10
CA THR A 124 -3.82 -14.34 6.81
C THR A 124 -3.92 -13.33 5.67
N ARG A 125 -4.97 -12.50 5.63
CA ARG A 125 -5.11 -11.44 4.63
C ARG A 125 -4.00 -10.40 4.75
N LEU A 126 -3.68 -9.95 5.97
CA LEU A 126 -2.57 -9.04 6.21
C LEU A 126 -1.24 -9.60 5.69
N LYS A 127 -0.95 -10.88 5.93
CA LYS A 127 0.27 -11.53 5.43
C LYS A 127 0.32 -11.68 3.91
N ASN A 128 -0.83 -11.86 3.27
CA ASN A 128 -0.91 -12.08 1.82
C ASN A 128 -1.05 -10.77 1.00
N GLY A 129 -1.49 -9.68 1.64
CA GLY A 129 -1.79 -8.39 0.99
C GLY A 129 -0.80 -7.26 1.27
N SER A 130 0.30 -7.53 1.98
CA SER A 130 1.36 -6.54 2.31
C SER A 130 2.50 -6.49 1.30
#